data_AF-A0A8S0SAD6-F1
#
_entry.id   AF-A0A8S0SAD6-F1
#
_cell.length_a   1.000
_cell.length_b   1.000
_cell.length_c   1.000
_cell.angle_alpha   90.00
_cell.angle_beta   90.00
_cell.angle_gamma   90.00
#
_symmetry.space_group_name_H-M   'P 1'
#
loop_
_entity.id
_entity.type
_entity.pdbx_description
1 polymer ?
#
loop_
_entity_poly.entity_id
_entity_poly.type
_entity_poly.pdbx_seq_one_letter_code
_entity_poly.pdbx_strand_id
1 'polypeptide(L)'
;MAWSTINFIPTNICLRITQDTGSGACGFNSICSFGTDQIPKCGCPFGYSIIDPNDRMSGCKPNFVAQKCDGEARGMNHFRFTDMPNTDWPLSDYAYFRVVTEDWCRQNCLDDCFCAVAIYRD
;
A
#
# COMPACT_ATOMS: atom_id res chain seq x y z
N MET A 1 16.15 -33.99 -16.54
CA MET A 1 15.33 -33.06 -17.34
C MET A 1 14.86 -31.96 -16.42
N ALA A 2 15.12 -30.69 -16.77
CA ALA A 2 14.69 -29.53 -15.98
C ALA A 2 13.74 -28.70 -16.84
N TRP A 3 12.66 -28.22 -16.24
CA TRP A 3 11.75 -27.28 -16.88
C TRP A 3 12.41 -25.90 -16.96
N SER A 4 12.15 -25.19 -18.06
CA SER A 4 12.51 -23.78 -18.22
C SER A 4 11.24 -22.94 -18.40
N THR A 5 11.25 -21.75 -17.82
CA THR A 5 10.14 -20.80 -18.00
C THR A 5 10.26 -20.15 -19.38
N ILE A 6 9.22 -20.30 -20.20
CA ILE A 6 9.19 -19.74 -21.55
C ILE A 6 8.70 -18.29 -21.51
N ASN A 7 7.68 -18.00 -20.71
CA ASN A 7 7.07 -16.67 -20.57
C ASN A 7 6.30 -16.54 -19.24
N PHE A 8 6.03 -15.30 -18.83
CA PHE A 8 5.13 -14.96 -17.73
C PHE A 8 3.93 -14.19 -18.27
N ILE A 9 2.72 -14.67 -17.97
CA ILE A 9 1.47 -14.02 -18.37
C ILE A 9 0.64 -13.78 -17.10
N PRO A 10 0.31 -12.52 -16.76
CA PRO A 10 0.70 -11.29 -17.45
C PRO A 10 2.16 -10.87 -17.22
N THR A 11 2.72 -10.07 -18.14
CA THR A 11 4.12 -9.63 -18.12
C THR A 11 4.48 -8.70 -16.96
N ASN A 12 3.51 -8.02 -16.36
CA ASN A 12 3.68 -7.28 -15.12
C ASN A 12 2.39 -7.44 -14.30
N ILE A 13 2.37 -8.46 -13.46
CA ILE A 13 1.20 -8.82 -12.66
C ILE A 13 0.80 -7.72 -11.67
N CYS A 14 1.78 -6.95 -11.15
CA CYS A 14 1.53 -5.83 -10.23
C CYS A 14 0.63 -4.75 -10.85
N LEU A 15 0.75 -4.51 -12.16
CA LEU A 15 -0.04 -3.50 -12.88
C LEU A 15 -1.25 -4.07 -13.62
N ARG A 16 -1.41 -5.40 -13.64
CA ARG A 16 -2.44 -6.09 -14.41
C ARG A 16 -3.51 -6.74 -13.54
N ILE A 17 -3.19 -7.08 -12.30
CA ILE A 17 -4.16 -7.52 -11.29
C ILE A 17 -4.45 -6.36 -10.36
N THR A 18 -5.26 -5.42 -10.88
CA THR A 18 -5.96 -4.42 -10.08
C THR A 18 -7.40 -4.88 -9.93
N GLN A 19 -7.87 -5.06 -8.70
CA GLN A 19 -9.23 -5.49 -8.43
C GLN A 19 -9.86 -4.51 -7.44
N ASP A 20 -11.15 -4.26 -7.64
CA ASP A 20 -12.02 -3.45 -6.78
C ASP A 20 -12.30 -4.15 -5.43
N THR A 21 -12.22 -5.48 -5.41
CA THR A 21 -12.38 -6.30 -4.20
C THR A 21 -11.18 -7.24 -4.04
N GLY A 22 -10.56 -7.25 -2.85
CA GLY A 22 -9.42 -8.12 -2.53
C GLY A 22 -8.07 -7.38 -2.57
N SER A 23 -6.97 -8.13 -2.45
CA SER A 23 -5.63 -7.55 -2.20
C SER A 23 -4.77 -7.34 -3.46
N GLY A 24 -5.29 -7.67 -4.65
CA GLY A 24 -4.54 -7.59 -5.90
C GLY A 24 -3.51 -8.72 -6.08
N ALA A 25 -2.37 -8.39 -6.70
CA ALA A 25 -1.28 -9.33 -6.96
C ALA A 25 -0.49 -9.76 -5.71
N CYS A 26 -0.65 -9.06 -4.59
CA CYS A 26 0.01 -9.34 -3.30
C CYS A 26 -1.05 -9.42 -2.19
N GLY A 27 -0.65 -9.84 -0.99
CA GLY A 27 -1.52 -9.79 0.19
C GLY A 27 -1.89 -8.35 0.60
N PHE A 28 -2.89 -8.20 1.47
CA PHE A 28 -3.33 -6.88 1.94
C PHE A 28 -2.18 -6.04 2.51
N ASN A 29 -2.25 -4.72 2.33
CA ASN A 29 -1.23 -3.75 2.77
C ASN A 29 0.20 -4.04 2.27
N SER A 30 0.36 -4.83 1.21
CA SER A 30 1.66 -5.12 0.60
C SER A 30 1.86 -4.31 -0.67
N ILE A 31 3.12 -4.03 -0.98
CA ILE A 31 3.53 -3.39 -2.22
C ILE A 31 4.04 -4.46 -3.17
N CYS A 32 3.48 -4.46 -4.38
CA CYS A 32 3.94 -5.31 -5.47
C CYS A 32 5.02 -4.57 -6.25
N SER A 33 6.21 -5.17 -6.32
CA SER A 33 7.32 -4.71 -7.14
C SER A 33 7.72 -5.79 -8.14
N PHE A 34 8.28 -5.37 -9.26
CA PHE A 34 8.68 -6.25 -10.35
C PHE A 34 10.19 -6.20 -10.55
N GLY A 35 10.85 -7.35 -10.40
CA GLY A 35 12.28 -7.49 -10.68
C GLY A 35 12.57 -7.78 -12.15
N THR A 36 13.86 -7.96 -12.48
CA THR A 36 14.30 -8.38 -13.83
C THR A 36 13.93 -9.83 -14.17
N ASP A 37 13.51 -10.61 -13.18
CA ASP A 37 13.17 -12.04 -13.24
C ASP A 37 11.71 -12.31 -13.62
N GLN A 38 10.92 -11.25 -13.85
CA GLN A 38 9.49 -11.30 -14.10
C GLN A 38 8.63 -11.92 -12.97
N ILE A 39 9.19 -12.03 -11.77
CA ILE A 39 8.50 -12.60 -10.60
C ILE A 39 8.05 -11.45 -9.70
N PRO A 40 6.76 -11.40 -9.30
CA PRO A 40 6.28 -10.38 -8.37
C PRO A 40 6.97 -10.53 -7.01
N LYS A 41 7.42 -9.41 -6.47
CA LYS A 41 7.95 -9.31 -5.12
C LYS A 41 6.97 -8.51 -4.28
N CYS A 42 6.32 -9.20 -3.35
CA CYS A 42 5.47 -8.59 -2.34
C CYS A 42 6.33 -8.21 -1.13
N GLY A 43 6.31 -6.94 -0.75
CA GLY A 43 7.01 -6.40 0.41
C GLY A 43 6.12 -5.49 1.23
N CYS A 44 6.46 -5.29 2.50
CA CYS A 44 5.70 -4.40 3.38
C CYS A 44 6.22 -2.95 3.29
N PRO A 45 5.34 -1.95 3.32
CA PRO A 45 5.73 -0.56 3.45
C PRO A 45 6.42 -0.28 4.80
N PHE A 46 7.01 0.90 4.93
CA PHE A 46 7.61 1.34 6.18
C PHE A 46 6.57 1.32 7.32
N GLY A 47 6.96 0.80 8.51
CA GLY A 47 6.04 0.66 9.64
C GLY A 47 5.10 -0.56 9.54
N TYR A 48 5.30 -1.45 8.57
CA TYR A 48 4.53 -2.69 8.44
C TYR A 48 5.43 -3.92 8.45
N SER A 49 4.90 -5.04 8.92
CA SER A 49 5.57 -6.34 8.95
C SER A 49 4.70 -7.43 8.33
N ILE A 50 5.33 -8.47 7.80
CA ILE A 50 4.64 -9.61 7.20
C ILE A 50 3.79 -10.32 8.26
N ILE A 51 2.59 -10.76 7.89
CA ILE A 51 1.68 -11.44 8.82
C ILE A 51 2.20 -12.84 9.16
N ASP A 52 2.52 -13.64 8.15
CA ASP A 52 3.15 -14.95 8.27
C ASP A 52 4.46 -14.99 7.49
N PRO A 53 5.62 -15.13 8.15
CA PRO A 53 6.92 -15.25 7.48
C PRO A 53 7.03 -16.44 6.50
N ASN A 54 6.19 -17.46 6.65
CA ASN A 54 6.17 -18.64 5.78
C ASN A 54 5.23 -18.48 4.59
N ASP A 55 4.38 -17.45 4.58
CA ASP A 55 3.46 -17.14 3.49
C ASP A 55 3.66 -15.71 3.00
N ARG A 56 4.32 -15.56 1.85
CA ARG A 56 4.60 -14.27 1.21
C ARG A 56 3.34 -13.53 0.74
N MET A 57 2.21 -14.24 0.66
CA MET A 57 0.90 -13.70 0.27
C MET A 57 0.02 -13.35 1.46
N SER A 58 0.48 -13.63 2.69
CA SER A 58 -0.26 -13.34 3.92
C SER A 58 -0.53 -11.85 4.13
N GLY A 59 0.17 -10.98 3.41
CA GLY A 59 0.02 -9.54 3.51
C GLY A 59 0.84 -8.95 4.65
N CYS A 60 0.53 -7.70 4.98
CA CYS A 60 1.25 -6.92 5.98
C CYS A 60 0.31 -6.34 7.04
N LYS A 61 0.81 -6.27 8.27
CA LYS A 61 0.16 -5.61 9.40
C LYS A 61 1.01 -4.44 9.90
N PRO A 62 0.40 -3.37 10.44
CA PRO A 62 1.16 -2.31 11.07
C PRO A 62 1.95 -2.86 12.25
N ASN A 63 3.18 -2.38 12.43
CA ASN A 63 4.03 -2.68 13.57
C ASN A 63 4.01 -1.58 14.65
N PHE A 64 3.08 -0.64 14.51
CA PHE A 64 2.81 0.47 15.44
C PHE A 64 1.36 0.39 15.96
N VAL A 65 1.10 1.06 17.08
CA VAL A 65 -0.23 1.11 17.67
C VAL A 65 -1.14 1.97 16.80
N ALA A 66 -2.31 1.45 16.44
CA ALA A 66 -3.32 2.20 15.68
C ALA A 66 -3.74 3.46 16.45
N GLN A 67 -4.02 4.54 15.71
CA GLN A 67 -4.47 5.78 16.30
C GLN A 67 -5.77 5.59 17.08
N LYS A 68 -5.87 6.27 18.21
CA LYS A 68 -7.13 6.50 18.92
C LYS A 68 -7.50 7.96 18.73
N CYS A 69 -8.67 8.23 18.17
CA CYS A 69 -9.15 9.59 17.93
C CYS A 69 -10.14 10.07 18.99
N ASP A 70 -10.30 9.25 20.03
CA ASP A 70 -11.10 9.52 21.20
C ASP A 70 -10.21 10.20 22.27
N GLY A 71 -10.54 11.43 22.65
CA GLY A 71 -9.86 12.19 23.71
C GLY A 71 -8.80 13.20 23.23
N GLU A 72 -8.00 13.71 24.17
CA GLU A 72 -6.96 14.75 23.96
C GLU A 72 -5.82 14.33 23.01
N ALA A 73 -5.78 13.06 22.59
CA ALA A 73 -4.82 12.50 21.65
C ALA A 73 -5.10 12.83 20.17
N ARG A 74 -6.07 13.72 19.88
CA ARG A 74 -6.29 14.33 18.54
C ARG A 74 -5.14 15.21 18.04
N GLY A 75 -4.02 15.23 18.75
CA GLY A 75 -2.83 15.97 18.36
C GLY A 75 -2.25 15.42 17.07
N MET A 76 -2.35 16.22 16.00
CA MET A 76 -1.65 16.10 14.71
C MET A 76 -0.12 15.90 14.83
N ASN A 77 0.44 15.94 16.04
CA ASN A 77 1.87 15.89 16.35
C ASN A 77 2.43 14.47 16.55
N HIS A 78 1.61 13.42 16.43
CA HIS A 78 2.09 12.04 16.58
C HIS A 78 2.25 11.27 15.26
N PHE A 79 1.88 11.86 14.13
CA PHE A 79 1.91 11.20 12.83
C PHE A 79 2.97 11.81 11.93
N ARG A 80 3.64 10.93 11.19
CA ARG A 80 4.63 11.31 10.20
C ARG A 80 4.33 10.56 8.92
N PHE A 81 4.25 11.30 7.82
CA PHE A 81 4.26 10.70 6.50
C PHE A 81 5.65 10.16 6.17
N THR A 82 5.66 8.98 5.57
CA THR A 82 6.83 8.45 4.90
C THR A 82 6.53 8.49 3.41
N ASP A 83 7.28 9.30 2.67
CA ASP A 83 7.06 9.46 1.24
C ASP A 83 7.42 8.16 0.51
N MET A 84 6.53 7.72 -0.38
CA MET A 84 6.68 6.49 -1.17
C MET A 84 6.45 6.79 -2.66
N PRO A 85 7.46 7.32 -3.36
CA PRO A 85 7.31 7.66 -4.76
C PRO A 85 7.01 6.42 -5.61
N ASN A 86 6.23 6.60 -6.69
CA ASN A 86 5.83 5.53 -7.62
C ASN A 86 5.11 4.34 -6.97
N THR A 87 4.38 4.58 -5.87
CA THR A 87 3.63 3.55 -5.14
C THR A 87 2.16 3.97 -5.05
N ASP A 88 1.26 3.01 -5.23
CA ASP A 88 -0.17 3.26 -5.32
C ASP A 88 -0.95 1.99 -4.90
N TRP A 89 -2.18 2.16 -4.43
CA TRP A 89 -3.16 1.08 -4.21
C TRP A 89 -4.38 1.34 -5.09
N PRO A 90 -4.31 1.02 -6.39
CA PRO A 90 -5.36 1.37 -7.34
C PRO A 90 -6.72 0.80 -6.93
N LEU A 91 -7.78 1.61 -7.09
CA LEU A 91 -9.18 1.24 -6.83
C LEU A 91 -9.50 0.90 -5.36
N SER A 92 -8.56 1.11 -4.44
CA SER A 92 -8.72 0.85 -3.00
C SER A 92 -8.93 2.14 -2.20
N ASP A 93 -9.24 3.25 -2.88
CA ASP A 93 -9.48 4.54 -2.26
C ASP A 93 -10.79 4.55 -1.47
N TYR A 94 -10.71 4.97 -0.21
CA TYR A 94 -11.88 5.25 0.61
C TYR A 94 -12.54 6.59 0.23
N ALA A 95 -11.72 7.58 -0.17
CA ALA A 95 -12.16 8.90 -0.61
C ALA A 95 -11.30 9.36 -1.79
N TYR A 96 -11.94 10.04 -2.75
CA TYR A 96 -11.29 10.55 -3.96
C TYR A 96 -11.64 12.01 -4.21
N PHE A 97 -10.61 12.86 -4.28
CA PHE A 97 -10.72 14.30 -4.50
C PHE A 97 -10.03 14.71 -5.80
N ARG A 98 -10.62 15.64 -6.54
CA ARG A 98 -10.05 16.20 -7.78
C ARG A 98 -9.63 17.65 -7.54
N VAL A 99 -8.54 18.07 -8.17
CA VAL A 99 -8.06 19.47 -8.19
C VAL A 99 -7.76 19.98 -6.78
N VAL A 100 -6.83 19.31 -6.10
CA VAL A 100 -6.31 19.70 -4.77
C VAL A 100 -4.80 19.74 -4.80
N THR A 101 -4.17 20.43 -3.86
CA THR A 101 -2.71 20.41 -3.70
C THR A 101 -2.27 19.19 -2.89
N GLU A 102 -0.99 18.82 -3.00
CA GLU A 102 -0.40 17.76 -2.17
C GLU A 102 -0.56 18.07 -0.67
N ASP A 103 -0.28 19.32 -0.26
CA ASP A 103 -0.42 19.77 1.13
C ASP A 103 -1.85 19.62 1.63
N TRP A 104 -2.84 19.93 0.80
CA TRP A 104 -4.25 19.74 1.15
C TRP A 104 -4.57 18.26 1.33
N CYS A 105 -4.05 17.38 0.47
CA CYS A 105 -4.25 15.93 0.57
C CYS A 105 -3.62 15.37 1.85
N ARG A 106 -2.39 15.79 2.19
CA ARG A 106 -1.71 15.44 3.45
C ARG A 106 -2.53 15.89 4.66
N GLN A 107 -3.00 17.14 4.65
CA GLN A 107 -3.79 17.69 5.76
C GLN A 107 -5.13 16.97 5.91
N ASN A 108 -5.84 16.71 4.81
CA ASN A 108 -7.11 15.99 4.83
C ASN A 108 -6.97 14.59 5.44
N CYS A 109 -5.87 13.89 5.15
CA CYS A 109 -5.56 12.60 5.76
C CYS A 109 -5.24 12.72 7.26
N LEU A 110 -4.49 13.75 7.69
CA LEU A 110 -4.20 13.96 9.12
C LEU A 110 -5.46 14.28 9.95
N ASP A 111 -6.44 14.92 9.34
CA ASP A 111 -7.72 15.26 9.97
C ASP A 111 -8.68 14.07 10.03
N ASP A 112 -8.46 13.02 9.23
CA ASP A 112 -9.24 11.78 9.25
C ASP A 112 -8.55 10.69 10.08
N CYS A 113 -9.20 10.34 11.17
CA CYS A 113 -8.80 9.27 12.09
C CYS A 113 -8.46 7.94 11.43
N PHE A 114 -9.17 7.59 10.36
CA PHE A 114 -9.08 6.31 9.71
C PHE A 114 -8.18 6.35 8.47
N CYS A 115 -7.61 7.51 8.16
CA CYS A 115 -6.68 7.62 7.04
C CYS A 115 -5.36 6.93 7.38
N ALA A 116 -4.99 5.95 6.57
CA ALA A 116 -3.70 5.26 6.65
C ALA A 116 -2.69 5.74 5.59
N VAL A 117 -3.19 6.21 4.44
CA VAL A 117 -2.37 6.57 3.27
C VAL A 117 -3.03 7.74 2.53
N ALA A 118 -2.23 8.71 2.12
CA ALA A 118 -2.61 9.75 1.18
C ALA A 118 -1.91 9.49 -0.16
N ILE A 119 -2.66 9.48 -1.26
CA ILE A 119 -2.13 9.26 -2.62
C ILE A 119 -2.37 10.53 -3.42
N TYR A 120 -1.28 11.18 -3.81
CA TYR A 120 -1.30 12.37 -4.64
C TYR A 120 -0.67 12.07 -6.00
N ARG A 121 -1.33 12.53 -7.07
CA ARG A 121 -0.88 12.37 -8.46
C ARG A 121 -0.91 13.74 -9.12
N ASP A 122 0.24 14.19 -9.62
CA ASP A 122 0.38 15.38 -10.46
C ASP A 122 -0.20 15.20 -11.86
#